data_AF-A0A4Q5NQ28-F1
#
_entry.id   AF-A0A4Q5NQ28-F1
#
_cell.length_a   1.000
_cell.length_b   1.000
_cell.length_c   1.000
_cell.angle_alpha   90.00
_cell.angle_beta   90.00
_cell.angle_gamma   90.00
#
_symmetry.space_group_name_H-M   'P 1'
#
loop_
_entity.id
_entity.type
_entity.pdbx_description
1 polymer ?
#
loop_
_entity_poly.entity_id
_entity_poly.type
_entity_poly.pdbx_seq_one_letter_code
_entity_poly.pdbx_strand_id
1 'polypeptide(L)'
;MRFRFSLTLVWLCLLTGVSWGQVAPQIPKKPIAVVHSTPELNEIRLLFRQGMYHHIIERATIALDKAGKPAAEFLYWRGYARRQISLLDEARADLEPLGDITGWATLPSAKALAAEVDALIALRPPHQHDIRDGDKVVFRVYYEEESSFLTNVIDSLPKGYKAASTFTGEQTEGVPVFVFGEWRYERFVQLMTAYSKKPPRLWWRILSHAGAIFVSQRNQIGESFKADYAYLPVLFSHEMTHLLTRSVLGNPRDFPNWFSEGMARCAEAVYLPSFIAQNDRTIQQLLAKNAILPLDQLASSNALQTAVDNQKGGTQNSDAYAQSYNMTRYLQSLLNGKKMPYFIVLMRDKEGFSGALKQETGMTIDEFYQSWLKAIDSPDNHFEQ
;
A
#
# COMPACT_ATOMS: atom_id res chain seq x y z
N MET A 1 -23.73 46.52 22.23
CA MET A 1 -23.90 45.26 22.99
C MET A 1 -22.56 44.52 22.94
N ARG A 2 -21.75 44.61 24.00
CA ARG A 2 -20.38 44.06 24.08
C ARG A 2 -20.43 42.87 25.02
N PHE A 3 -20.20 41.66 24.51
CA PHE A 3 -20.04 40.47 25.36
C PHE A 3 -18.57 40.33 25.76
N ARG A 4 -18.31 40.51 27.06
CA ARG A 4 -17.10 40.07 27.74
C ARG A 4 -17.28 38.60 28.10
N PHE A 5 -16.37 37.73 27.68
CA PHE A 5 -16.22 36.42 28.31
C PHE A 5 -14.97 36.42 29.18
N SER A 6 -15.19 35.99 30.42
CA SER A 6 -14.24 35.93 31.51
C SER A 6 -13.25 34.78 31.28
N LEU A 7 -11.95 35.07 31.45
CA LEU A 7 -10.94 34.05 31.71
C LEU A 7 -11.26 33.41 33.07
N THR A 8 -11.39 32.08 33.09
CA THR A 8 -11.29 31.29 34.31
C THR A 8 -10.21 30.25 34.11
N LEU A 9 -9.15 30.38 34.92
CA LEU A 9 -8.12 29.38 35.15
C LEU A 9 -8.75 28.01 35.46
N VAL A 10 -8.28 26.96 34.80
CA VAL A 10 -8.25 25.61 35.36
C VAL A 10 -6.81 25.12 35.26
N TRP A 11 -6.15 25.11 36.42
CA TRP A 11 -4.92 24.39 36.70
C TRP A 11 -5.30 23.01 37.29
N LEU A 12 -4.37 22.06 37.19
CA LEU A 12 -4.42 20.65 37.64
C LEU A 12 -5.17 19.67 36.73
N CYS A 13 -4.41 19.03 35.82
CA CYS A 13 -4.34 17.56 35.85
C CYS A 13 -2.86 17.15 35.79
N LEU A 14 -2.49 16.36 36.80
CA LEU A 14 -1.15 15.87 37.05
C LEU A 14 -0.69 14.92 35.94
N LEU A 15 0.54 15.19 35.52
CA LEU A 15 1.53 14.27 35.00
C LEU A 15 1.37 12.86 35.60
N THR A 16 0.83 11.93 34.82
CA THR A 16 1.27 10.53 34.89
C THR A 16 2.04 10.27 33.61
N GLY A 17 3.35 10.51 33.68
CA GLY A 17 4.30 9.99 32.72
C GLY A 17 4.27 8.47 32.82
N VAL A 18 3.43 7.83 32.03
CA VAL A 18 3.58 6.40 31.75
C VAL A 18 4.84 6.29 30.89
N SER A 19 5.99 6.09 31.54
CA SER A 19 7.17 5.60 30.83
C SER A 19 6.83 4.18 30.39
N TRP A 20 6.35 4.04 29.16
CA TRP A 20 6.27 2.75 28.51
C TRP A 20 7.70 2.25 28.36
N GLY A 21 8.13 1.42 29.31
CA GLY A 21 9.42 0.77 29.27
C GLY A 21 9.52 0.04 27.94
N GLN A 22 10.40 0.50 27.05
CA GLN A 22 10.87 -0.29 25.93
C GLN A 22 11.59 -1.49 26.53
N VAL A 23 10.87 -2.59 26.75
CA VAL A 23 11.50 -3.89 26.96
C VAL A 23 12.05 -4.29 25.60
N ALA A 24 13.27 -3.83 25.31
CA ALA A 24 14.02 -4.37 24.19
C ALA A 24 14.16 -5.88 24.45
N PRO A 25 13.65 -6.76 23.58
CA PRO A 25 13.76 -8.20 23.79
C PRO A 25 15.25 -8.56 23.89
N GLN A 26 15.65 -9.21 24.99
CA GLN A 26 16.99 -9.76 25.12
C GLN A 26 17.17 -10.82 24.03
N ILE A 27 17.98 -10.51 23.02
CA ILE A 27 18.25 -11.40 21.88
C ILE A 27 19.15 -12.55 22.38
N PRO A 28 18.68 -13.82 22.38
CA PRO A 28 19.53 -14.96 22.70
C PRO A 28 20.54 -15.26 21.57
N LYS A 29 21.46 -16.18 21.85
CA LYS A 29 22.54 -16.77 21.01
C LYS A 29 22.31 -16.69 19.47
N LYS A 30 23.42 -16.49 18.72
CA LYS A 30 23.45 -16.40 17.24
C LYS A 30 22.40 -17.30 16.57
N PRO A 31 21.47 -16.74 15.77
CA PRO A 31 20.47 -17.51 15.04
C PRO A 31 21.09 -18.64 14.23
N ILE A 32 20.39 -19.77 14.15
CA ILE A 32 20.83 -20.91 13.34
C ILE A 32 20.36 -20.66 11.92
N ALA A 33 21.27 -20.17 11.07
CA ALA A 33 20.99 -20.00 9.66
C ALA A 33 20.94 -21.37 8.98
N VAL A 34 19.88 -21.63 8.22
CA VAL A 34 19.77 -22.91 7.51
C VAL A 34 20.53 -22.83 6.19
N VAL A 35 21.54 -23.70 6.05
CA VAL A 35 22.52 -23.64 4.95
C VAL A 35 22.08 -24.46 3.72
N HIS A 36 20.99 -25.22 3.81
CA HIS A 36 20.52 -26.01 2.68
C HIS A 36 20.07 -25.11 1.51
N SER A 37 20.49 -25.49 0.30
CA SER A 37 19.97 -24.94 -0.95
C SER A 37 19.33 -26.08 -1.77
N THR A 38 18.09 -25.87 -2.19
CA THR A 38 17.41 -26.66 -3.23
C THR A 38 16.95 -25.70 -4.33
N PRO A 39 16.63 -26.18 -5.55
CA PRO A 39 16.05 -25.33 -6.59
C PRO A 39 14.83 -24.53 -6.10
N GLU A 40 13.92 -25.16 -5.35
CA GLU A 40 12.71 -24.53 -4.80
C GLU A 40 13.05 -23.44 -3.78
N LEU A 41 14.01 -23.69 -2.88
CA LEU A 41 14.48 -22.67 -1.93
C LEU A 41 15.19 -21.50 -2.63
N ASN A 42 15.91 -21.76 -3.73
CA ASN A 42 16.54 -20.70 -4.51
C ASN A 42 15.50 -19.82 -5.22
N GLU A 43 14.42 -20.41 -5.74
CA GLU A 43 13.28 -19.67 -6.29
C GLU A 43 12.60 -18.80 -5.22
N ILE A 44 12.28 -19.36 -4.05
CA ILE A 44 11.69 -18.61 -2.93
C ILE A 44 12.57 -17.43 -2.51
N ARG A 45 13.89 -17.63 -2.43
CA ARG A 45 14.85 -16.57 -2.09
C ARG A 45 14.92 -15.48 -3.16
N LEU A 46 14.74 -15.82 -4.43
CA LEU A 46 14.64 -14.85 -5.53
C LEU A 46 13.35 -14.02 -5.40
N LEU A 47 12.21 -14.68 -5.21
CA LEU A 47 10.91 -14.05 -4.99
C LEU A 47 10.93 -13.12 -3.76
N PHE A 48 11.64 -13.51 -2.70
CA PHE A 48 11.84 -12.68 -1.51
C PHE A 48 12.56 -11.38 -1.83
N ARG A 49 13.65 -11.43 -2.60
CA ARG A 49 14.39 -10.23 -3.01
C ARG A 49 13.55 -9.32 -3.90
N GLN A 50 12.61 -9.91 -4.64
CA GLN A 50 11.64 -9.20 -5.45
C GLN A 50 10.42 -8.74 -4.64
N GLY A 51 10.26 -9.09 -3.37
CA GLY A 51 9.08 -8.73 -2.57
C GLY A 51 7.78 -9.45 -2.98
N MET A 52 7.87 -10.58 -3.68
CA MET A 52 6.73 -11.33 -4.21
C MET A 52 6.17 -12.31 -3.17
N TYR A 53 5.60 -11.78 -2.08
CA TYR A 53 5.22 -12.57 -0.91
C TYR A 53 4.08 -13.57 -1.16
N HIS A 54 3.10 -13.24 -2.00
CA HIS A 54 2.04 -14.20 -2.37
C HIS A 54 2.62 -15.45 -3.07
N HIS A 55 3.55 -15.25 -4.01
CA HIS A 55 4.22 -16.34 -4.68
C HIS A 55 5.13 -17.16 -3.75
N ILE A 56 5.77 -16.52 -2.77
CA ILE A 56 6.50 -17.28 -1.72
C ILE A 56 5.56 -18.22 -0.97
N ILE A 57 4.38 -17.74 -0.58
CA ILE A 57 3.39 -18.53 0.16
C ILE A 57 2.95 -19.73 -0.66
N GLU A 58 2.61 -19.51 -1.94
CA GLU A 58 2.23 -20.55 -2.89
C GLU A 58 3.33 -21.61 -3.05
N ARG A 59 4.55 -21.18 -3.42
CA ARG A 59 5.69 -22.08 -3.65
C ARG A 59 6.09 -22.85 -2.41
N ALA A 60 6.15 -22.20 -1.25
CA ALA A 60 6.47 -22.87 0.00
C ALA A 60 5.39 -23.87 0.42
N THR A 61 4.11 -23.59 0.14
CA THR A 61 3.01 -24.52 0.43
C THR A 61 3.12 -25.76 -0.44
N ILE A 62 3.29 -25.61 -1.76
CA ILE A 62 3.50 -26.74 -2.68
C ILE A 62 4.69 -27.60 -2.25
N ALA A 63 5.80 -26.98 -1.84
CA ALA A 63 6.99 -27.69 -1.40
C ALA A 63 6.77 -28.46 -0.08
N LEU A 64 6.05 -27.87 0.88
CA LEU A 64 5.68 -28.53 2.14
C LEU A 64 4.75 -29.73 1.91
N ASP A 65 3.77 -29.58 1.02
CA ASP A 65 2.83 -30.66 0.68
C ASP A 65 3.56 -31.85 0.03
N LYS A 66 4.54 -31.58 -0.84
CA LYS A 66 5.37 -32.61 -1.49
C LYS A 66 6.32 -33.32 -0.52
N ALA A 67 6.86 -32.61 0.47
CA ALA A 67 7.86 -33.15 1.38
C ALA A 67 7.30 -34.19 2.38
N GLY A 68 5.98 -34.17 2.64
CA GLY A 68 5.32 -35.08 3.60
C GLY A 68 5.74 -34.89 5.06
N LYS A 69 6.70 -33.99 5.34
CA LYS A 69 7.12 -33.53 6.67
C LYS A 69 7.40 -32.03 6.62
N PRO A 70 7.17 -31.29 7.71
CA PRO A 70 7.45 -29.86 7.74
C PRO A 70 8.97 -29.60 7.65
N ALA A 71 9.44 -29.09 6.51
CA ALA A 71 10.81 -28.60 6.39
C ALA A 71 10.88 -27.17 6.96
N ALA A 72 11.77 -26.95 7.91
CA ALA A 72 11.86 -25.71 8.67
C ALA A 72 12.09 -24.47 7.79
N GLU A 73 12.81 -24.63 6.68
CA GLU A 73 13.12 -23.55 5.74
C GLU A 73 11.87 -23.06 5.00
N PHE A 74 11.04 -23.99 4.50
CA PHE A 74 9.80 -23.62 3.82
C PHE A 74 8.80 -23.00 4.79
N LEU A 75 8.71 -23.53 6.02
CA LEU A 75 7.91 -22.90 7.09
C LEU A 75 8.40 -21.49 7.41
N TYR A 76 9.71 -21.28 7.57
CA TYR A 76 10.27 -19.97 7.85
C TYR A 76 9.91 -18.96 6.75
N TRP A 77 10.14 -19.30 5.48
CA TRP A 77 9.87 -18.38 4.37
C TRP A 77 8.38 -18.12 4.18
N ARG A 78 7.53 -19.15 4.34
CA ARG A 78 6.07 -18.98 4.28
C ARG A 78 5.56 -18.11 5.43
N GLY A 79 6.01 -18.36 6.64
CA GLY A 79 5.66 -17.57 7.83
C GLY A 79 6.14 -16.12 7.72
N TYR A 80 7.37 -15.90 7.22
CA TYR A 80 7.88 -14.56 6.94
C TYR A 80 6.99 -13.84 5.91
N ALA A 81 6.68 -14.48 4.79
CA ALA A 81 5.86 -13.89 3.75
C ALA A 81 4.43 -13.58 4.25
N ARG A 82 3.82 -14.48 5.02
CA ARG A 82 2.52 -14.27 5.70
C ARG A 82 2.57 -13.08 6.66
N ARG A 83 3.64 -12.91 7.43
CA ARG A 83 3.85 -11.70 8.27
C ARG A 83 3.89 -10.44 7.43
N GLN A 84 4.58 -10.45 6.28
CA GLN A 84 4.67 -9.27 5.42
C GLN A 84 3.30 -8.86 4.89
N ILE A 85 2.46 -9.83 4.50
CA ILE A 85 1.08 -9.57 4.01
C ILE A 85 0.01 -9.57 5.10
N SER A 86 0.42 -9.48 6.37
CA SER A 86 -0.47 -9.39 7.54
C SER A 86 -1.44 -10.57 7.75
N LEU A 87 -1.11 -11.76 7.23
CA LEU A 87 -1.78 -13.01 7.58
C LEU A 87 -1.23 -13.51 8.93
N LEU A 88 -1.57 -12.80 10.01
CA LEU A 88 -0.88 -12.89 11.29
C LEU A 88 -1.04 -14.26 11.97
N ASP A 89 -2.23 -14.84 11.96
CA ASP A 89 -2.46 -16.13 12.63
C ASP A 89 -1.71 -17.25 11.88
N GLU A 90 -1.75 -17.23 10.56
CA GLU A 90 -1.05 -18.19 9.71
C GLU A 90 0.48 -18.00 9.77
N ALA A 91 0.95 -16.76 9.90
CA ALA A 91 2.36 -16.46 10.12
C ALA A 91 2.84 -17.02 11.46
N ARG A 92 2.06 -16.80 12.53
CA ARG A 92 2.35 -17.32 13.87
C ARG A 92 2.47 -18.84 13.87
N ALA A 93 1.51 -19.52 13.25
CA ALA A 93 1.48 -20.98 13.16
C ALA A 93 2.72 -21.56 12.44
N ASP A 94 3.23 -20.87 11.42
CA ASP A 94 4.44 -21.29 10.70
C ASP A 94 5.72 -21.01 11.49
N LEU A 95 5.78 -19.89 12.22
CA LEU A 95 7.02 -19.39 12.85
C LEU A 95 7.26 -19.94 14.26
N GLU A 96 6.20 -20.11 15.06
CA GLU A 96 6.31 -20.54 16.46
C GLU A 96 7.07 -21.86 16.65
N PRO A 97 6.85 -22.93 15.84
CA PRO A 97 7.52 -24.22 16.03
C PRO A 97 9.04 -24.19 15.76
N LEU A 98 9.55 -23.13 15.12
CA LEU A 98 10.91 -23.09 14.57
C LEU A 98 11.97 -22.55 15.54
N GLY A 99 11.58 -21.89 16.64
CA GLY A 99 12.53 -21.33 17.61
C GLY A 99 13.55 -20.37 16.99
N ASP A 100 14.84 -20.60 17.22
CA ASP A 100 15.92 -19.68 16.79
C ASP A 100 16.40 -19.87 15.34
N ILE A 101 15.64 -20.59 14.52
CA ILE A 101 15.91 -20.76 13.09
C ILE A 101 15.76 -19.43 12.34
N THR A 102 16.63 -19.18 11.36
CA THR A 102 16.48 -18.06 10.42
C THR A 102 16.76 -18.47 8.98
N GLY A 103 16.09 -17.80 8.03
CA GLY A 103 16.30 -17.98 6.60
C GLY A 103 17.64 -17.42 6.11
N TRP A 104 18.15 -16.36 6.75
CA TRP A 104 19.46 -15.74 6.49
C TRP A 104 20.02 -15.07 7.74
N ALA A 105 21.34 -15.01 7.87
CA ALA A 105 22.00 -14.45 9.06
C ALA A 105 21.65 -12.98 9.36
N THR A 106 21.24 -12.21 8.36
CA THR A 106 20.83 -10.80 8.51
C THR A 106 19.34 -10.64 8.79
N LEU A 107 18.56 -11.71 8.74
CA LEU A 107 17.13 -11.68 9.04
C LEU A 107 16.89 -12.03 10.51
N PRO A 108 15.76 -11.58 11.08
CA PRO A 108 15.35 -12.01 12.41
C PRO A 108 15.20 -13.54 12.49
N SER A 109 15.27 -14.11 13.70
CA SER A 109 14.90 -15.52 13.90
C SER A 109 13.38 -15.69 13.86
N ALA A 110 12.93 -16.92 13.63
CA ALA A 110 11.50 -17.25 13.65
C ALA A 110 10.85 -16.89 14.99
N LYS A 111 11.54 -17.15 16.11
CA LYS A 111 11.14 -16.72 17.45
C LYS A 111 10.96 -15.21 17.57
N ALA A 112 11.88 -14.42 17.01
CA ALA A 112 11.77 -12.96 17.04
C ALA A 112 10.57 -12.49 16.21
N LEU A 113 10.37 -13.07 15.02
CA LEU A 113 9.20 -12.77 14.18
C LEU A 113 7.89 -13.20 14.84
N ALA A 114 7.85 -14.37 15.49
CA ALA A 114 6.67 -14.85 16.21
C ALA A 114 6.29 -13.91 17.36
N ALA A 115 7.27 -13.44 18.15
CA ALA A 115 7.02 -12.46 19.21
C ALA A 115 6.49 -11.12 18.68
N GLU A 116 6.99 -10.68 17.51
CA GLU A 116 6.47 -9.49 16.83
C GLU A 116 5.04 -9.71 16.32
N VAL A 117 4.75 -10.87 15.73
CA VAL A 117 3.41 -11.26 15.29
C VAL A 117 2.45 -11.32 16.48
N ASP A 118 2.87 -11.85 17.63
CA ASP A 118 2.07 -11.85 18.86
C ASP A 118 1.72 -10.42 19.30
N ALA A 119 2.69 -9.50 19.24
CA ALA A 119 2.46 -8.09 19.55
C ALA A 119 1.48 -7.43 18.56
N LEU A 120 1.55 -7.78 17.27
CA LEU A 120 0.58 -7.33 16.27
C LEU A 120 -0.82 -7.92 16.52
N ILE A 121 -0.93 -9.20 16.83
CA ILE A 121 -2.20 -9.86 17.17
C ILE A 121 -2.83 -9.21 18.42
N ALA A 122 -2.03 -8.86 19.42
CA ALA A 122 -2.51 -8.17 20.62
C ALA A 122 -3.05 -6.75 20.34
N LEU A 123 -2.55 -6.09 19.29
CA LEU A 123 -3.00 -4.77 18.84
C LEU A 123 -4.12 -4.84 17.80
N ARG A 124 -4.30 -5.98 17.13
CA ARG A 124 -5.33 -6.21 16.12
C ARG A 124 -6.72 -5.98 16.74
N PRO A 125 -7.65 -5.37 16.00
CA PRO A 125 -9.04 -5.30 16.45
C PRO A 125 -9.62 -6.72 16.68
N PRO A 126 -10.36 -6.95 17.77
CA PRO A 126 -10.67 -8.30 18.25
C PRO A 126 -11.76 -9.04 17.46
N HIS A 127 -12.61 -8.31 16.73
CA HIS A 127 -13.70 -8.92 15.96
C HIS A 127 -13.27 -9.13 14.51
N GLN A 128 -13.92 -10.10 13.84
CA GLN A 128 -13.63 -10.46 12.45
C GLN A 128 -14.92 -10.62 11.66
N HIS A 129 -14.92 -10.10 10.43
CA HIS A 129 -15.96 -10.29 9.43
C HIS A 129 -15.33 -10.68 8.09
N ASP A 130 -15.76 -11.80 7.51
CA ASP A 130 -15.31 -12.24 6.19
C ASP A 130 -16.25 -11.70 5.11
N ILE A 131 -15.70 -10.97 4.13
CA ILE A 131 -16.42 -10.61 2.90
C ILE A 131 -16.08 -11.64 1.84
N ARG A 132 -17.11 -12.25 1.26
CA ARG A 132 -16.99 -13.38 0.34
C ARG A 132 -17.49 -13.07 -1.07
N ASP A 133 -16.85 -13.71 -2.05
CA ASP A 133 -17.34 -13.84 -3.43
C ASP A 133 -17.52 -15.34 -3.72
N GLY A 134 -18.77 -15.80 -3.68
CA GLY A 134 -19.07 -17.23 -3.61
C GLY A 134 -18.47 -17.88 -2.36
N ASP A 135 -17.70 -18.95 -2.55
CA ASP A 135 -17.05 -19.68 -1.46
C ASP A 135 -15.72 -19.06 -1.01
N LYS A 136 -15.22 -18.07 -1.75
CA LYS A 136 -13.90 -17.47 -1.53
C LYS A 136 -14.00 -16.26 -0.61
N VAL A 137 -13.13 -16.21 0.40
CA VAL A 137 -12.97 -15.01 1.25
C VAL A 137 -12.09 -14.02 0.51
N VAL A 138 -12.65 -12.88 0.12
CA VAL A 138 -11.91 -11.81 -0.56
C VAL A 138 -11.26 -10.89 0.47
N PHE A 139 -12.01 -10.52 1.52
CA PHE A 139 -11.52 -9.70 2.63
C PHE A 139 -11.74 -10.39 3.97
N ARG A 140 -10.75 -10.28 4.85
CA ARG A 140 -10.89 -10.56 6.27
C ARG A 140 -10.80 -9.24 7.03
N VAL A 141 -11.96 -8.72 7.43
CA VAL A 141 -12.09 -7.41 8.07
C VAL A 141 -12.02 -7.57 9.58
N TYR A 142 -11.00 -7.01 10.20
CA TYR A 142 -10.84 -6.92 11.65
C TYR A 142 -11.33 -5.57 12.16
N TYR A 143 -12.18 -5.56 13.18
CA TYR A 143 -12.79 -4.32 13.69
C TYR A 143 -12.95 -4.29 15.23
N GLU A 144 -13.08 -3.08 15.79
CA GLU A 144 -13.21 -2.86 17.24
C GLU A 144 -14.66 -2.89 17.73
N GLU A 145 -15.57 -2.25 17.00
CA GLU A 145 -16.98 -2.19 17.34
C GLU A 145 -17.86 -2.11 16.09
N GLU A 146 -19.06 -2.66 16.18
CA GLU A 146 -20.09 -2.47 15.17
C GLU A 146 -20.49 -0.99 15.11
N SER A 147 -20.39 -0.38 13.94
CA SER A 147 -20.70 1.03 13.77
C SER A 147 -21.15 1.31 12.35
N SER A 148 -21.86 2.44 12.15
CA SER A 148 -22.20 2.88 10.80
C SER A 148 -20.95 3.09 9.93
N PHE A 149 -19.82 3.46 10.53
CA PHE A 149 -18.56 3.57 9.80
C PHE A 149 -18.09 2.20 9.27
N LEU A 150 -18.09 1.17 10.13
CA LEU A 150 -17.75 -0.19 9.73
C LEU A 150 -18.66 -0.71 8.61
N THR A 151 -19.98 -0.51 8.73
CA THR A 151 -20.93 -0.88 7.67
C THR A 151 -20.55 -0.23 6.34
N ASN A 152 -20.24 1.06 6.34
CA ASN A 152 -19.84 1.75 5.12
C ASN A 152 -18.48 1.27 4.57
N VAL A 153 -17.54 0.86 5.43
CA VAL A 153 -16.28 0.22 5.02
C VAL A 153 -16.56 -1.11 4.35
N ILE A 154 -17.34 -2.00 4.99
CA ILE A 154 -17.71 -3.32 4.46
C ILE A 154 -18.42 -3.19 3.11
N ASP A 155 -19.36 -2.25 2.98
CA ASP A 155 -20.11 -2.02 1.74
C ASP A 155 -19.26 -1.42 0.60
N SER A 156 -18.17 -0.73 0.93
CA SER A 156 -17.33 -0.02 -0.04
C SER A 156 -16.12 -0.84 -0.52
N LEU A 157 -15.62 -1.78 0.30
CA LEU A 157 -14.49 -2.64 -0.04
C LEU A 157 -14.71 -3.41 -1.36
N PRO A 158 -15.82 -4.14 -1.58
CA PRO A 158 -16.07 -4.84 -2.84
C PRO A 158 -16.12 -3.93 -4.06
N LYS A 159 -16.61 -2.70 -3.89
CA LYS A 159 -16.71 -1.69 -4.96
C LYS A 159 -15.29 -1.25 -5.36
N GLY A 160 -14.50 -0.79 -4.38
CA GLY A 160 -13.11 -0.41 -4.59
C GLY A 160 -12.29 -1.54 -5.22
N TYR A 161 -12.46 -2.77 -4.71
CA TYR A 161 -11.83 -3.96 -5.25
C TYR A 161 -12.18 -4.21 -6.72
N LYS A 162 -13.46 -4.19 -7.07
CA LYS A 162 -13.91 -4.40 -8.46
C LYS A 162 -13.30 -3.38 -9.42
N ALA A 163 -13.24 -2.10 -9.03
CA ALA A 163 -12.64 -1.06 -9.85
C ALA A 163 -11.13 -1.30 -10.06
N ALA A 164 -10.40 -1.57 -8.97
CA ALA A 164 -8.97 -1.84 -9.01
C ALA A 164 -8.63 -3.12 -9.78
N SER A 165 -9.37 -4.21 -9.56
CA SER A 165 -9.18 -5.49 -10.26
C SER A 165 -9.50 -5.39 -11.75
N THR A 166 -10.53 -4.61 -12.12
CA THR A 166 -10.85 -4.36 -13.52
C THR A 166 -9.75 -3.56 -14.21
N PHE A 167 -9.19 -2.56 -13.51
CA PHE A 167 -8.13 -1.71 -14.05
C PHE A 167 -6.79 -2.45 -14.18
N THR A 168 -6.40 -3.18 -13.14
CA THR A 168 -5.12 -3.92 -13.09
C THR A 168 -5.17 -5.27 -13.81
N GLY A 169 -6.37 -5.86 -13.96
CA GLY A 169 -6.56 -7.22 -14.48
C GLY A 169 -6.24 -8.30 -13.45
N GLU A 170 -6.02 -7.92 -12.20
CA GLU A 170 -5.47 -8.79 -11.16
C GLU A 170 -6.49 -9.02 -10.05
N GLN A 171 -6.38 -10.17 -9.41
CA GLN A 171 -7.25 -10.58 -8.31
C GLN A 171 -6.41 -11.19 -7.19
N THR A 172 -6.87 -11.02 -5.96
CA THR A 172 -6.29 -11.66 -4.77
C THR A 172 -7.39 -12.07 -3.82
N GLU A 173 -7.07 -12.98 -2.91
CA GLU A 173 -7.98 -13.49 -1.90
C GLU A 173 -7.41 -13.22 -0.50
N GLY A 174 -8.30 -13.21 0.49
CA GLY A 174 -7.95 -13.14 1.91
C GLY A 174 -7.24 -11.85 2.32
N VAL A 175 -7.49 -10.71 1.68
CA VAL A 175 -6.84 -9.43 2.00
C VAL A 175 -7.23 -9.00 3.42
N PRO A 176 -6.26 -8.87 4.34
CA PRO A 176 -6.55 -8.37 5.68
C PRO A 176 -6.89 -6.89 5.64
N VAL A 177 -8.00 -6.52 6.27
CA VAL A 177 -8.41 -5.13 6.44
C VAL A 177 -8.56 -4.85 7.93
N PHE A 178 -7.80 -3.90 8.46
CA PHE A 178 -7.85 -3.56 9.89
C PHE A 178 -8.53 -2.21 10.08
N VAL A 179 -9.70 -2.20 10.73
CA VAL A 179 -10.52 -1.02 10.98
C VAL A 179 -10.41 -0.64 12.45
N PHE A 180 -9.79 0.51 12.72
CA PHE A 180 -9.53 1.01 14.06
C PHE A 180 -10.42 2.22 14.38
N GLY A 181 -11.01 2.25 15.57
CA GLY A 181 -11.72 3.39 16.15
C GLY A 181 -10.82 4.29 17.01
N GLU A 182 -9.70 3.78 17.53
CA GLU A 182 -8.84 4.46 18.52
C GLU A 182 -7.31 4.42 18.25
N TRP A 183 -6.53 4.79 19.28
CA TRP A 183 -5.05 4.92 19.33
C TRP A 183 -4.27 3.68 18.88
N ARG A 184 -4.90 2.50 18.86
CA ARG A 184 -4.25 1.25 18.43
C ARG A 184 -3.77 1.33 16.99
N TYR A 185 -4.43 2.10 16.12
CA TYR A 185 -4.03 2.32 14.74
C TYR A 185 -2.55 2.70 14.63
N GLU A 186 -2.13 3.75 15.35
CA GLU A 186 -0.78 4.29 15.25
C GLU A 186 0.25 3.27 15.69
N ARG A 187 -0.01 2.58 16.80
CA ARG A 187 0.91 1.59 17.34
C ARG A 187 1.00 0.37 16.44
N PHE A 188 -0.13 -0.11 15.94
CA PHE A 188 -0.20 -1.24 15.02
C PHE A 188 0.56 -0.92 13.73
N VAL A 189 0.28 0.24 13.12
CA VAL A 189 0.94 0.68 11.89
C VAL A 189 2.43 0.92 12.10
N GLN A 190 2.85 1.56 13.20
CA GLN A 190 4.26 1.70 13.56
C GLN A 190 4.97 0.35 13.66
N LEU A 191 4.34 -0.64 14.29
CA LEU A 191 4.93 -1.98 14.44
C LEU A 191 5.00 -2.72 13.10
N MET A 192 3.91 -2.69 12.32
CA MET A 192 3.87 -3.26 10.97
C MET A 192 4.98 -2.71 10.07
N THR A 193 5.21 -1.40 10.20
CA THR A 193 6.15 -0.64 9.37
C THR A 193 7.49 -0.39 10.04
N ALA A 194 7.80 -1.00 11.20
CA ALA A 194 9.05 -0.76 11.93
C ALA A 194 10.32 -1.08 11.10
N TYR A 195 10.19 -1.96 10.10
CA TYR A 195 11.25 -2.25 9.13
C TYR A 195 11.23 -1.35 7.89
N SER A 196 10.15 -0.60 7.68
CA SER A 196 10.15 0.48 6.71
C SER A 196 11.00 1.60 7.31
N LYS A 197 11.99 2.10 6.57
CA LYS A 197 12.86 3.20 7.03
C LYS A 197 12.09 4.52 7.29
N LYS A 198 10.78 4.53 7.05
CA LYS A 198 9.89 5.69 7.11
C LYS A 198 8.52 5.22 7.60
N PRO A 199 8.19 5.39 8.89
CA PRO A 199 6.85 5.08 9.36
C PRO A 199 5.85 5.90 8.53
N PRO A 200 4.73 5.31 8.11
CA PRO A 200 3.71 6.05 7.38
C PRO A 200 3.20 7.18 8.27
N ARG A 201 2.87 8.30 7.65
CA ARG A 201 2.43 9.46 8.39
C ARG A 201 1.07 9.17 9.00
N LEU A 202 0.94 9.46 10.29
CA LEU A 202 -0.23 9.15 11.11
C LEU A 202 -1.52 9.88 10.67
N TRP A 203 -1.42 10.78 9.68
CA TRP A 203 -2.57 11.44 9.08
C TRP A 203 -3.22 10.68 7.93
N TRP A 204 -2.70 9.52 7.51
CA TRP A 204 -3.40 8.70 6.51
C TRP A 204 -4.59 8.00 7.17
N ARG A 205 -5.77 8.16 6.57
CA ARG A 205 -7.01 7.53 7.06
C ARG A 205 -7.17 6.11 6.54
N ILE A 206 -6.74 5.88 5.31
CA ILE A 206 -6.71 4.57 4.67
C ILE A 206 -5.30 4.45 4.09
N LEU A 207 -4.68 3.29 4.26
CA LEU A 207 -3.33 3.00 3.78
C LEU A 207 -3.30 1.54 3.34
N SER A 208 -2.69 1.27 2.19
CA SER A 208 -2.23 -0.06 1.80
C SER A 208 -0.75 -0.26 2.11
N HIS A 209 -0.42 -1.32 2.86
CA HIS A 209 0.98 -1.72 3.07
C HIS A 209 1.13 -3.23 2.94
N ALA A 210 2.09 -3.63 2.12
CA ALA A 210 2.59 -5.00 2.00
C ALA A 210 1.53 -6.09 1.81
N GLY A 211 0.32 -5.79 1.31
CA GLY A 211 -0.75 -6.79 1.10
C GLY A 211 -1.95 -6.65 2.04
N ALA A 212 -1.97 -5.64 2.91
CA ALA A 212 -3.08 -5.34 3.80
C ALA A 212 -3.55 -3.88 3.69
N ILE A 213 -4.77 -3.62 4.15
CA ILE A 213 -5.34 -2.28 4.27
C ILE A 213 -5.55 -1.93 5.74
N PHE A 214 -5.16 -0.72 6.13
CA PHE A 214 -5.40 -0.16 7.46
C PHE A 214 -6.30 1.04 7.33
N VAL A 215 -7.38 1.05 8.11
CA VAL A 215 -8.41 2.09 8.12
C VAL A 215 -8.48 2.67 9.53
N SER A 216 -8.31 3.98 9.66
CA SER A 216 -8.55 4.71 10.91
C SER A 216 -9.82 5.53 10.79
N GLN A 217 -10.74 5.35 11.74
CA GLN A 217 -11.94 6.19 11.88
C GLN A 217 -11.58 7.62 12.33
N ARG A 218 -10.46 7.77 13.05
CA ARG A 218 -9.96 9.05 13.57
C ARG A 218 -8.61 9.38 12.94
N ASN A 219 -8.58 10.46 12.20
CA ASN A 219 -7.32 11.06 11.77
C ASN A 219 -6.85 12.04 12.86
N GLN A 220 -5.56 12.04 13.21
CA GLN A 220 -4.99 13.01 14.16
C GLN A 220 -5.20 14.48 13.73
N ILE A 221 -5.44 14.77 12.44
CA ILE A 221 -5.42 16.13 11.88
C ILE A 221 -6.78 16.59 11.30
N GLY A 222 -7.93 15.96 11.59
CA GLY A 222 -9.19 16.49 11.04
C GLY A 222 -10.50 15.89 11.53
N GLU A 223 -11.61 16.34 10.92
CA GLU A 223 -12.99 15.94 11.24
C GLU A 223 -13.25 14.44 11.03
N SER A 224 -14.20 13.86 11.77
CA SER A 224 -14.54 12.43 11.64
C SER A 224 -14.96 12.06 10.21
N PHE A 225 -14.73 10.80 9.80
CA PHE A 225 -15.08 10.27 8.47
C PHE A 225 -16.58 10.37 8.11
N LYS A 226 -17.44 10.66 9.09
CA LYS A 226 -18.91 10.63 8.97
C LYS A 226 -19.49 11.46 7.82
N ALA A 227 -18.80 12.54 7.40
CA ALA A 227 -19.29 13.42 6.34
C ALA A 227 -19.11 12.88 4.91
N ASP A 228 -18.27 11.84 4.70
CA ASP A 228 -17.82 11.48 3.34
C ASP A 228 -17.79 9.97 3.06
N TYR A 229 -18.75 9.22 3.62
CA TYR A 229 -18.88 7.78 3.35
C TYR A 229 -19.05 7.44 1.86
N ALA A 230 -19.66 8.34 1.10
CA ALA A 230 -19.82 8.19 -0.34
C ALA A 230 -18.48 8.13 -1.10
N TYR A 231 -17.39 8.64 -0.51
CA TYR A 231 -16.06 8.65 -1.10
C TYR A 231 -15.20 7.42 -0.73
N LEU A 232 -15.66 6.56 0.18
CA LEU A 232 -14.93 5.33 0.53
C LEU A 232 -14.63 4.41 -0.67
N PRO A 233 -15.56 4.16 -1.62
CA PRO A 233 -15.25 3.35 -2.80
C PRO A 233 -14.07 3.89 -3.61
N VAL A 234 -13.94 5.22 -3.69
CA VAL A 234 -12.83 5.91 -4.37
C VAL A 234 -11.51 5.63 -3.65
N LEU A 235 -11.47 5.83 -2.33
CA LEU A 235 -10.25 5.58 -1.56
C LEU A 235 -9.85 4.10 -1.57
N PHE A 236 -10.82 3.18 -1.50
CA PHE A 236 -10.52 1.76 -1.60
C PHE A 236 -10.05 1.37 -3.00
N SER A 237 -10.60 1.93 -4.09
CA SER A 237 -10.07 1.63 -5.43
C SER A 237 -8.63 2.14 -5.59
N HIS A 238 -8.30 3.29 -5.01
CA HIS A 238 -6.94 3.81 -4.97
C HIS A 238 -5.98 2.84 -4.26
N GLU A 239 -6.24 2.54 -2.99
CA GLU A 239 -5.35 1.72 -2.16
C GLU A 239 -5.27 0.27 -2.64
N MET A 240 -6.37 -0.27 -3.17
CA MET A 240 -6.37 -1.61 -3.75
C MET A 240 -5.56 -1.69 -5.04
N THR A 241 -5.51 -0.62 -5.83
CA THR A 241 -4.68 -0.58 -7.04
C THR A 241 -3.20 -0.72 -6.70
N HIS A 242 -2.73 -0.06 -5.64
CA HIS A 242 -1.36 -0.24 -5.12
C HIS A 242 -1.11 -1.68 -4.67
N LEU A 243 -2.07 -2.28 -3.96
CA LEU A 243 -1.96 -3.66 -3.47
C LEU A 243 -1.87 -4.66 -4.64
N LEU A 244 -2.83 -4.63 -5.56
CA LEU A 244 -2.90 -5.56 -6.69
C LEU A 244 -1.73 -5.39 -7.65
N THR A 245 -1.27 -4.16 -7.87
CA THR A 245 -0.07 -3.94 -8.69
C THR A 245 1.16 -4.55 -8.03
N ARG A 246 1.33 -4.38 -6.71
CA ARG A 246 2.45 -4.97 -5.96
C ARG A 246 2.36 -6.49 -5.85
N SER A 247 1.18 -7.10 -5.86
CA SER A 247 1.08 -8.57 -5.84
C SER A 247 1.66 -9.19 -7.12
N VAL A 248 1.63 -8.48 -8.25
CA VAL A 248 2.23 -8.91 -9.51
C VAL A 248 3.70 -8.53 -9.63
N LEU A 249 4.02 -7.27 -9.33
CA LEU A 249 5.37 -6.72 -9.59
C LEU A 249 6.34 -6.95 -8.43
N GLY A 250 5.83 -7.21 -7.23
CA GLY A 250 6.60 -7.16 -6.00
C GLY A 250 7.13 -5.75 -5.72
N ASN A 251 8.44 -5.61 -5.62
CA ASN A 251 9.22 -4.40 -5.39
C ASN A 251 10.13 -4.12 -6.60
N PRO A 252 9.56 -3.74 -7.75
CA PRO A 252 10.33 -3.39 -8.94
C PRO A 252 11.32 -2.24 -8.62
N ARG A 253 12.57 -2.37 -9.08
CA ARG A 253 13.62 -1.35 -8.86
C ARG A 253 13.32 -0.03 -9.54
N ASP A 254 12.66 -0.11 -10.70
CA ASP A 254 12.31 1.01 -11.55
C ASP A 254 10.79 1.06 -11.71
N PHE A 255 10.12 1.64 -10.71
CA PHE A 255 8.68 1.86 -10.71
C PHE A 255 8.39 3.26 -10.18
N PRO A 256 8.20 4.24 -11.06
CA PRO A 256 8.14 5.63 -10.67
C PRO A 256 6.87 5.92 -9.86
N ASN A 257 6.99 6.74 -8.82
CA ASN A 257 5.86 7.00 -7.91
C ASN A 257 4.70 7.68 -8.62
N TRP A 258 4.96 8.59 -9.57
CA TRP A 258 3.91 9.18 -10.39
C TRP A 258 3.07 8.13 -11.13
N PHE A 259 3.67 7.03 -11.58
CA PHE A 259 2.93 5.99 -12.29
C PHE A 259 2.10 5.15 -11.32
N SER A 260 2.66 4.80 -10.15
CA SER A 260 1.93 4.12 -9.07
C SER A 260 0.70 4.92 -8.66
N GLU A 261 0.87 6.21 -8.36
CA GLU A 261 -0.23 7.10 -7.98
C GLU A 261 -1.20 7.35 -9.13
N GLY A 262 -0.69 7.57 -10.34
CA GLY A 262 -1.52 7.80 -11.52
C GLY A 262 -2.41 6.60 -11.86
N MET A 263 -1.91 5.37 -11.72
CA MET A 263 -2.72 4.15 -11.86
C MET A 263 -3.85 4.11 -10.82
N ALA A 264 -3.54 4.42 -9.56
CA ALA A 264 -4.54 4.49 -8.51
C ALA A 264 -5.61 5.56 -8.81
N ARG A 265 -5.21 6.75 -9.30
CA ARG A 265 -6.14 7.79 -9.77
C ARG A 265 -6.99 7.37 -10.98
N CYS A 266 -6.48 6.51 -11.88
CA CYS A 266 -7.31 5.94 -12.95
C CYS A 266 -8.42 5.03 -12.40
N ALA A 267 -8.12 4.20 -11.40
CA ALA A 267 -9.13 3.36 -10.76
C ALA A 267 -10.18 4.17 -9.98
N GLU A 268 -9.80 5.33 -9.42
CA GLU A 268 -10.74 6.27 -8.80
C GLU A 268 -11.75 6.86 -9.80
N ALA A 269 -11.31 7.14 -11.03
CA ALA A 269 -12.12 7.80 -12.04
C ALA A 269 -13.41 7.02 -12.40
N VAL A 270 -13.45 5.70 -12.14
CA VAL A 270 -14.65 4.86 -12.27
C VAL A 270 -15.83 5.40 -11.45
N TYR A 271 -15.55 6.01 -10.29
CA TYR A 271 -16.56 6.55 -9.38
C TYR A 271 -16.71 8.07 -9.47
N LEU A 272 -15.85 8.75 -10.22
CA LEU A 272 -15.83 10.21 -10.35
C LEU A 272 -15.85 10.61 -11.83
N PRO A 273 -17.00 10.56 -12.52
CA PRO A 273 -17.07 10.85 -13.96
C PRO A 273 -16.57 12.26 -14.34
N SER A 274 -16.72 13.24 -13.45
CA SER A 274 -16.23 14.61 -13.65
C SER A 274 -14.72 14.76 -13.47
N PHE A 275 -14.05 13.72 -12.97
CA PHE A 275 -12.65 13.81 -12.53
C PHE A 275 -11.67 13.98 -13.69
N ILE A 276 -11.98 13.42 -14.87
CA ILE A 276 -11.21 13.64 -16.11
C ILE A 276 -11.19 15.14 -16.47
N ALA A 277 -12.36 15.74 -16.64
CA ALA A 277 -12.46 17.16 -17.02
C ALA A 277 -11.91 18.10 -15.94
N GLN A 278 -12.06 17.75 -14.66
CA GLN A 278 -11.44 18.51 -13.56
C GLN A 278 -9.92 18.42 -13.58
N ASN A 279 -9.37 17.23 -13.82
CA ASN A 279 -7.94 17.02 -13.94
C ASN A 279 -7.36 17.81 -15.13
N ASP A 280 -7.99 17.75 -16.30
CA ASP A 280 -7.52 18.47 -17.49
C ASP A 280 -7.49 19.99 -17.24
N ARG A 281 -8.55 20.54 -16.62
CA ARG A 281 -8.55 21.96 -16.17
C ARG A 281 -7.44 22.26 -15.17
N THR A 282 -7.15 21.35 -14.25
CA THR A 282 -6.08 21.53 -13.27
C THR A 282 -4.73 21.58 -13.97
N ILE A 283 -4.46 20.70 -14.93
CA ILE A 283 -3.21 20.71 -15.71
C ILE A 283 -3.05 22.04 -16.47
N GLN A 284 -4.11 22.55 -17.11
CA GLN A 284 -4.05 23.85 -17.78
C GLN A 284 -3.76 25.01 -16.82
N GLN A 285 -4.32 24.97 -15.60
CA GLN A 285 -4.01 25.96 -14.56
C GLN A 285 -2.55 25.86 -14.09
N LEU A 286 -1.99 24.65 -14.00
CA LEU A 286 -0.58 24.45 -13.64
C LEU A 286 0.36 24.97 -14.74
N LEU A 287 0.05 24.72 -16.02
CA LEU A 287 0.79 25.26 -17.16
C LEU A 287 0.79 26.80 -17.15
N ALA A 288 -0.39 27.42 -17.02
CA ALA A 288 -0.53 28.87 -16.98
C ALA A 288 0.23 29.53 -15.82
N LYS A 289 0.49 28.79 -14.73
CA LYS A 289 1.24 29.24 -13.55
C LYS A 289 2.71 28.82 -13.56
N ASN A 290 3.18 28.13 -14.61
CA ASN A 290 4.50 27.50 -14.64
C ASN A 290 4.78 26.63 -13.39
N ALA A 291 3.78 25.83 -12.99
CA ALA A 291 3.76 25.04 -11.75
C ALA A 291 3.75 23.52 -11.99
N ILE A 292 4.11 23.08 -13.20
CA ILE A 292 4.35 21.68 -13.53
C ILE A 292 5.60 21.22 -12.80
N LEU A 293 5.53 20.04 -12.18
CA LEU A 293 6.63 19.46 -11.44
C LEU A 293 7.60 18.78 -12.40
N PRO A 294 8.92 18.93 -12.20
CA PRO A 294 9.90 18.19 -12.98
C PRO A 294 9.84 16.68 -12.67
N LEU A 295 10.28 15.88 -13.64
CA LEU A 295 10.19 14.42 -13.59
C LEU A 295 10.88 13.80 -12.36
N ASP A 296 12.03 14.33 -11.94
CA ASP A 296 12.77 13.84 -10.78
C ASP A 296 11.97 13.98 -9.47
N GLN A 297 11.16 15.04 -9.36
CA GLN A 297 10.23 15.23 -8.24
C GLN A 297 9.06 14.25 -8.30
N LEU A 298 8.57 13.92 -9.49
CA LEU A 298 7.47 12.99 -9.71
C LEU A 298 7.88 11.51 -9.56
N ALA A 299 9.12 11.16 -9.94
CA ALA A 299 9.61 9.78 -9.86
C ALA A 299 10.00 9.37 -8.44
N SER A 300 10.50 10.29 -7.62
CA SER A 300 10.98 10.03 -6.25
C SER A 300 9.85 10.07 -5.22
N SER A 301 9.73 9.02 -4.42
CA SER A 301 8.69 8.91 -3.37
C SER A 301 8.77 10.07 -2.38
N ASN A 302 9.99 10.48 -2.01
CA ASN A 302 10.19 11.57 -1.06
C ASN A 302 9.82 12.91 -1.66
N ALA A 303 10.23 13.15 -2.91
CA ALA A 303 9.99 14.43 -3.56
C ALA A 303 8.51 14.60 -3.90
N LEU A 304 7.85 13.55 -4.39
CA LEU A 304 6.41 13.54 -4.64
C LEU A 304 5.66 13.82 -3.33
N GLN A 305 6.03 13.15 -2.24
CA GLN A 305 5.42 13.39 -0.93
C GLN A 305 5.65 14.82 -0.44
N THR A 306 6.88 15.35 -0.57
CA THR A 306 7.18 16.73 -0.19
C THR A 306 6.34 17.72 -1.01
N ALA A 307 6.16 17.49 -2.31
CA ALA A 307 5.31 18.33 -3.14
C ALA A 307 3.83 18.31 -2.67
N VAL A 308 3.31 17.13 -2.31
CA VAL A 308 1.96 16.99 -1.74
C VAL A 308 1.81 17.71 -0.41
N ASP A 309 2.80 17.58 0.48
CA ASP A 309 2.80 18.27 1.77
C ASP A 309 2.84 19.79 1.59
N ASN A 310 3.70 20.28 0.68
CA ASN A 310 3.84 21.69 0.38
C ASN A 310 2.54 22.27 -0.20
N GLN A 311 1.86 21.53 -1.08
CA GLN A 311 0.55 21.88 -1.63
C GLN A 311 -0.49 22.02 -0.51
N LYS A 312 -0.60 21.02 0.39
CA LYS A 312 -1.53 21.06 1.53
C LYS A 312 -1.23 22.20 2.50
N GLY A 313 0.05 22.55 2.67
CA GLY A 313 0.48 23.71 3.45
C GLY A 313 0.28 25.05 2.75
N GLY A 314 -0.23 25.08 1.51
CA GLY A 314 -0.39 26.31 0.72
C GLY A 314 0.93 26.95 0.28
N THR A 315 2.04 26.24 0.43
CA THR A 315 3.39 26.73 0.11
C THR A 315 3.80 26.47 -1.35
N GLN A 316 3.03 25.65 -2.07
CA GLN A 316 3.29 25.32 -3.46
C GLN A 316 1.98 25.23 -4.25
N ASN A 317 1.98 25.80 -5.46
CA ASN A 317 0.83 25.85 -6.36
C ASN A 317 0.77 24.67 -7.34
N SER A 318 1.58 23.63 -7.13
CA SER A 318 1.59 22.41 -7.96
C SER A 318 0.57 21.39 -7.50
N ASP A 319 0.28 20.40 -8.34
CA ASP A 319 -0.49 19.21 -7.95
C ASP A 319 0.17 17.94 -8.52
N ALA A 320 0.80 17.17 -7.63
CA ALA A 320 1.51 15.94 -8.00
C ALA A 320 0.55 14.82 -8.42
N TYR A 321 -0.60 14.69 -7.76
CA TYR A 321 -1.59 13.66 -8.10
C TYR A 321 -2.25 13.95 -9.44
N ALA A 322 -2.56 15.22 -9.71
CA ALA A 322 -3.13 15.62 -10.99
C ALA A 322 -2.18 15.32 -12.15
N GLN A 323 -0.88 15.64 -12.02
CA GLN A 323 0.13 15.33 -13.03
C GLN A 323 0.33 13.83 -13.21
N SER A 324 0.43 13.09 -12.10
CA SER A 324 0.53 11.62 -12.11
C SER A 324 -0.61 10.97 -12.89
N TYR A 325 -1.85 11.39 -12.61
CA TYR A 325 -3.03 10.89 -13.30
C TYR A 325 -3.02 11.23 -14.80
N ASN A 326 -2.71 12.47 -15.15
CA ASN A 326 -2.69 12.92 -16.54
C ASN A 326 -1.58 12.22 -17.35
N MET A 327 -0.39 12.05 -16.77
CA MET A 327 0.72 11.29 -17.38
C MET A 327 0.33 9.83 -17.60
N THR A 328 -0.32 9.18 -16.63
CA THR A 328 -0.77 7.79 -16.80
C THR A 328 -1.83 7.65 -17.90
N ARG A 329 -2.77 8.60 -18.02
CA ARG A 329 -3.71 8.64 -19.15
C ARG A 329 -3.02 8.84 -20.49
N TYR A 330 -2.01 9.71 -20.55
CA TYR A 330 -1.20 9.87 -21.75
C TYR A 330 -0.44 8.59 -22.11
N LEU A 331 0.12 7.88 -21.12
CA LEU A 331 0.70 6.57 -21.37
C LEU A 331 -0.34 5.60 -21.95
N GLN A 332 -1.56 5.56 -21.40
CA GLN A 332 -2.64 4.71 -21.93
C GLN A 332 -2.94 5.01 -23.40
N SER A 333 -2.95 6.27 -23.83
CA SER A 333 -3.18 6.61 -25.23
C SER A 333 -2.04 6.15 -26.15
N LEU A 334 -0.80 6.12 -25.65
CA LEU A 334 0.36 5.58 -26.37
C LEU A 334 0.35 4.06 -26.51
N LEU A 335 -0.40 3.34 -25.66
CA LEU A 335 -0.49 1.87 -25.73
C LEU A 335 -1.32 1.34 -26.90
N ASN A 336 -1.84 2.22 -27.78
CA ASN A 336 -2.51 1.86 -29.04
C ASN A 336 -3.63 0.80 -28.87
N GLY A 337 -4.48 0.98 -27.87
CA GLY A 337 -5.60 0.07 -27.57
C GLY A 337 -5.22 -1.15 -26.72
N LYS A 338 -3.93 -1.38 -26.41
CA LYS A 338 -3.55 -2.35 -25.38
C LYS A 338 -3.96 -1.80 -24.01
N LYS A 339 -4.57 -2.65 -23.20
CA LYS A 339 -5.08 -2.26 -21.87
C LYS A 339 -3.96 -2.21 -20.83
N MET A 340 -4.15 -1.45 -19.76
CA MET A 340 -3.20 -1.34 -18.64
C MET A 340 -2.74 -2.70 -18.05
N PRO A 341 -3.60 -3.74 -17.90
CA PRO A 341 -3.16 -5.05 -17.42
C PRO A 341 -2.00 -5.66 -18.23
N TYR A 342 -2.04 -5.48 -19.55
CA TYR A 342 -0.96 -5.94 -20.43
C TYR A 342 0.37 -5.24 -20.09
N PHE A 343 0.32 -3.92 -19.87
CA PHE A 343 1.51 -3.15 -19.53
C PHE A 343 2.08 -3.54 -18.16
N ILE A 344 1.20 -3.84 -17.18
CA ILE A 344 1.61 -4.34 -15.86
C ILE A 344 2.35 -5.67 -15.98
N VAL A 345 1.80 -6.63 -16.73
CA VAL A 345 2.48 -7.91 -16.99
C VAL A 345 3.82 -7.69 -17.70
N LEU A 346 3.87 -6.76 -18.66
CA LEU A 346 5.11 -6.46 -19.38
C LEU A 346 6.19 -5.87 -18.46
N MET A 347 5.83 -5.03 -17.48
CA MET A 347 6.80 -4.52 -16.49
C MET A 347 7.45 -5.64 -15.70
N ARG A 348 6.69 -6.67 -15.31
CA ARG A 348 7.24 -7.86 -14.64
C ARG A 348 8.25 -8.57 -15.55
N ASP A 349 7.86 -8.82 -16.79
CA ASP A 349 8.65 -9.60 -17.75
C ASP A 349 9.90 -8.86 -18.25
N LYS A 350 9.92 -7.52 -18.15
CA LYS A 350 11.03 -6.64 -18.58
C LYS A 350 11.79 -6.02 -17.40
N GLU A 351 11.63 -6.59 -16.21
CA GLU A 351 12.34 -6.20 -14.99
C GLU A 351 12.15 -4.72 -14.59
N GLY A 352 11.07 -4.05 -15.03
CA GLY A 352 10.76 -2.68 -14.61
C GLY A 352 9.97 -1.85 -15.63
N PHE A 353 9.64 -0.63 -15.21
CA PHE A 353 8.85 0.34 -15.96
C PHE A 353 9.57 0.83 -17.23
N SER A 354 10.84 1.21 -17.15
CA SER A 354 11.60 1.69 -18.32
C SER A 354 11.65 0.65 -19.44
N GLY A 355 11.84 -0.62 -19.08
CA GLY A 355 11.89 -1.72 -20.05
C GLY A 355 10.55 -1.89 -20.78
N ALA A 356 9.44 -1.89 -20.03
CA ALA A 356 8.10 -1.96 -20.59
C ALA A 356 7.77 -0.73 -21.47
N LEU A 357 8.07 0.48 -20.98
CA LEU A 357 7.86 1.73 -21.72
C LEU A 357 8.63 1.71 -23.04
N LYS A 358 9.92 1.40 -23.02
CA LYS A 358 10.77 1.39 -24.21
C LYS A 358 10.29 0.39 -25.25
N GLN A 359 9.83 -0.79 -24.81
CA GLN A 359 9.29 -1.79 -25.71
C GLN A 359 8.00 -1.33 -26.40
N GLU A 360 7.10 -0.68 -25.67
CA GLU A 360 5.77 -0.33 -26.18
C GLU A 360 5.75 0.95 -27.01
N THR A 361 6.54 1.95 -26.60
CA THR A 361 6.49 3.28 -27.20
C THR A 361 7.75 3.64 -27.96
N GLY A 362 8.83 2.87 -27.78
CA GLY A 362 10.15 3.26 -28.26
C GLY A 362 10.79 4.41 -27.48
N MET A 363 10.17 4.88 -26.37
CA MET A 363 10.65 6.02 -25.58
C MET A 363 11.40 5.59 -24.32
N THR A 364 12.38 6.38 -23.91
CA THR A 364 12.89 6.45 -22.53
C THR A 364 11.91 7.21 -21.64
N ILE A 365 12.09 7.17 -20.31
CA ILE A 365 11.23 7.93 -19.38
C ILE A 365 11.34 9.44 -19.64
N ASP A 366 12.54 9.96 -19.92
CA ASP A 366 12.74 11.39 -20.22
C ASP A 366 12.04 11.78 -21.53
N GLU A 367 12.17 10.98 -22.59
CA GLU A 367 11.47 11.19 -23.85
C GLU A 367 9.95 11.16 -23.68
N PHE A 368 9.43 10.22 -22.88
CA PHE A 368 8.02 10.16 -22.53
C PHE A 368 7.54 11.43 -21.82
N TYR A 369 8.28 11.91 -20.82
CA TYR A 369 7.93 13.12 -20.09
C TYR A 369 7.95 14.36 -20.99
N GLN A 370 8.95 14.50 -21.86
CA GLN A 370 9.00 15.61 -22.84
C GLN A 370 7.87 15.52 -23.88
N SER A 371 7.51 14.30 -24.30
CA SER A 371 6.39 14.06 -25.21
C SER A 371 5.06 14.44 -24.55
N TRP A 372 4.88 14.08 -23.28
CA TRP A 372 3.72 14.46 -22.49
C TRP A 372 3.60 15.98 -22.32
N LEU A 373 4.69 16.68 -21.97
CA LEU A 373 4.71 18.14 -21.85
C LEU A 373 4.22 18.83 -23.13
N LYS A 374 4.68 18.36 -24.30
CA LYS A 374 4.21 18.87 -25.60
C LYS A 374 2.73 18.59 -25.83
N ALA A 375 2.27 17.40 -25.44
CA ALA A 375 0.88 17.01 -25.61
C ALA A 375 -0.07 17.87 -24.76
N ILE A 376 0.33 18.23 -23.54
CA ILE A 376 -0.54 19.01 -22.65
C ILE A 376 -0.60 20.51 -22.96
N ASP A 377 0.41 21.03 -23.66
CA ASP A 377 0.47 22.41 -24.16
C ASP A 377 -0.33 22.60 -25.47
N SER A 378 -0.73 21.51 -26.12
CA SER A 378 -1.59 21.54 -27.30
C SER A 378 -3.04 21.92 -26.93
N PRO A 379 -3.73 22.74 -27.74
CA PRO A 379 -5.14 23.03 -27.54
C PRO A 379 -6.06 21.79 -27.64
N ASP A 380 -5.59 20.71 -28.28
CA ASP A 380 -6.31 19.43 -28.40
C ASP A 380 -5.98 18.45 -27.26
N ASN A 381 -5.63 18.94 -26.06
CA ASN A 381 -5.25 18.10 -24.91
C ASN A 381 -6.44 17.33 -24.32
N HIS A 382 -6.85 16.28 -25.03
CA HIS A 382 -7.87 15.34 -24.60
C HIS A 382 -7.34 13.90 -24.79
N PHE A 383 -6.87 13.30 -23.70
CA PHE A 383 -6.56 11.87 -23.67
C PHE A 383 -7.86 11.12 -23.36
N GLU A 384 -8.62 10.76 -24.39
CA GLU A 384 -9.80 9.91 -24.27
C GLU A 384 -9.40 8.47 -23.94
N GLN A 385 -10.26 7.77 -23.19
CA GLN A 385 -10.10 6.34 -22.87
C GLN A 385 -10.93 5.47 -23.79
#